data_AF-A0A3C0AGD5-F1
#
_entry.id   AF-A0A3C0AGD5-F1
#
_cell.length_a   1.000
_cell.length_b   1.000
_cell.length_c   1.000
_cell.angle_alpha   90.00
_cell.angle_beta   90.00
_cell.angle_gamma   90.00
#
_symmetry.space_group_name_H-M   'P 1'
#
loop_
_entity.id
_entity.type
_entity.pdbx_description
1 polymer ?
#
loop_
_entity_poly.entity_id
_entity_poly.type
_entity_poly.pdbx_seq_one_letter_code
_entity_poly.pdbx_strand_id
1 'polypeptide(L)'
;WVYSGMGGSAFSAGRSPNSRTADILSRCSSTTEMPCSEANDGTQIAAMRSLHDGGVQVCLVDGSCRFISENISQTILQALGTRSGREVIDNF
;
A
#
# COMPACT_ATOMS: atom_id res chain seq x y z
N TRP A 1 18.19 9.73 6.24
CA TRP A 1 18.37 8.36 5.74
C TRP A 1 17.00 7.86 5.32
N VAL A 2 16.85 7.34 4.10
CA VAL A 2 15.60 6.74 3.62
C VAL A 2 15.95 5.32 3.20
N TYR A 3 15.22 4.34 3.71
CA TYR A 3 15.36 2.97 3.24
C TYR A 3 14.58 2.83 1.93
N SER A 4 15.30 2.82 0.81
CA SER A 4 14.71 2.64 -0.51
C SER A 4 14.30 1.19 -0.71
N GLY A 5 12.99 0.93 -0.75
CA GLY A 5 12.43 -0.40 -0.94
C GLY A 5 10.99 -0.52 -0.46
N MET A 6 10.36 -1.65 -0.79
CA MET A 6 9.04 -2.01 -0.28
C MET A 6 9.04 -1.99 1.25
N GLY A 7 8.02 -1.37 1.85
CA GLY A 7 7.86 -1.25 3.30
C GLY A 7 8.74 -0.17 3.95
N GLY A 8 9.63 0.48 3.18
CA GLY A 8 10.35 1.69 3.59
C GLY A 8 9.78 2.91 2.89
N SER A 9 10.37 3.27 1.75
CA SER A 9 9.93 4.42 0.93
C SER A 9 8.93 4.08 -0.17
N ALA A 10 8.55 2.82 -0.32
CA ALA A 10 7.63 2.36 -1.35
C ALA A 10 6.57 1.41 -0.79
N PHE A 11 5.38 1.48 -1.36
CA PHE A 11 4.26 0.59 -1.12
C PHE A 11 3.66 0.16 -2.47
N SER A 12 2.75 -0.81 -2.45
CA SER A 12 1.98 -1.20 -3.63
C SER A 12 0.48 -1.12 -3.37
N ALA A 13 -0.26 -0.98 -4.46
CA ALA A 13 -1.72 -1.11 -4.50
C ALA A 13 -2.19 -2.58 -4.58
N GLY A 14 -1.28 -3.55 -4.39
CA GLY A 14 -1.58 -4.98 -4.56
C GLY A 14 -2.38 -5.60 -3.41
N ARG A 15 -2.56 -4.86 -2.32
CA ARG A 15 -3.35 -5.25 -1.14
C ARG A 15 -4.11 -4.04 -0.62
N SER A 16 -5.22 -4.28 0.07
CA SER A 16 -6.01 -3.24 0.70
C SER A 16 -5.20 -2.46 1.75
N PRO A 17 -5.56 -1.19 2.03
CA PRO A 17 -4.97 -0.46 3.15
C PRO A 17 -5.12 -1.22 4.45
N ASN A 18 -4.12 -1.12 5.33
CA ASN A 18 -4.08 -1.79 6.64
C ASN A 18 -4.27 -3.33 6.59
N SER A 19 -4.04 -3.97 5.44
CA SER A 19 -4.27 -5.40 5.24
C SER A 19 -3.58 -6.26 6.32
N ARG A 20 -4.32 -7.22 6.89
CA ARG A 20 -3.77 -8.19 7.85
C ARG A 20 -2.92 -9.29 7.18
N THR A 21 -2.87 -9.33 5.85
CA THR A 21 -1.97 -10.23 5.13
C THR A 21 -0.52 -9.76 5.29
N ALA A 22 0.37 -10.69 5.64
CA ALA A 22 1.78 -10.40 5.92
C ALA A 22 2.52 -9.86 4.69
N ASP A 23 3.12 -8.67 4.78
CA ASP A 23 3.94 -8.05 3.73
C ASP A 23 5.22 -8.86 3.46
N ILE A 24 5.68 -8.84 2.21
CA ILE A 24 6.91 -9.51 1.82
C ILE A 24 7.98 -8.43 1.67
N LEU A 25 8.93 -8.38 2.58
CA LEU A 25 9.92 -7.31 2.67
C LEU A 25 11.33 -7.89 2.63
N SER A 26 12.33 -7.13 2.15
CA SER A 26 13.71 -7.61 2.14
C SER A 26 14.28 -7.83 3.55
N ARG A 27 13.75 -7.09 4.53
CA ARG A 27 14.02 -7.25 5.96
C ARG A 27 12.92 -6.57 6.75
N CYS A 28 12.47 -7.17 7.86
CA CYS A 28 11.42 -6.58 8.68
C CYS A 28 11.37 -7.15 10.10
N SER A 29 10.65 -6.45 10.98
CA SER A 29 10.26 -6.98 12.29
C SER A 29 8.75 -7.17 12.29
N SER A 30 8.31 -8.42 12.31
CA SER A 30 6.89 -8.76 12.26
C SER A 30 6.19 -8.41 13.58
N THR A 31 5.04 -7.74 13.49
CA THR A 31 4.17 -7.40 14.63
C THR A 31 2.72 -7.76 14.31
N THR A 32 1.83 -7.75 15.30
CA THR A 32 0.40 -8.03 15.10
C THR A 32 -0.27 -7.05 14.13
N GLU A 33 0.10 -5.77 14.17
CA GLU A 33 -0.46 -4.72 13.31
C GLU A 33 0.24 -4.62 11.94
N MET A 34 1.51 -5.00 11.90
CA MET A 34 2.32 -5.00 10.68
C MET A 34 2.97 -6.38 10.51
N PRO A 35 2.18 -7.39 10.13
CA PRO A 35 2.73 -8.71 9.88
C PRO A 35 3.60 -8.67 8.63
N CYS A 36 4.72 -9.36 8.65
CA CYS A 36 5.62 -9.46 7.50
C CYS A 36 6.42 -10.77 7.49
N SER A 37 6.88 -11.15 6.30
CA SER A 37 7.81 -12.23 6.04
C SER A 37 8.99 -11.70 5.23
N GLU A 38 10.20 -12.17 5.53
CA GLU A 38 11.39 -11.75 4.79
C GLU A 38 11.57 -12.56 3.51
N ALA A 39 11.68 -11.90 2.37
CA ALA A 39 12.09 -12.50 1.10
C ALA A 39 12.82 -11.49 0.21
N ASN A 40 13.77 -11.98 -0.58
CA ASN A 40 14.55 -11.15 -1.52
C ASN A 40 14.69 -11.86 -2.88
N ASP A 41 13.55 -12.26 -3.43
CA ASP A 41 13.40 -13.05 -4.65
C ASP A 41 12.60 -12.31 -5.75
N GLY A 42 12.36 -11.01 -5.57
CA GLY A 42 11.56 -10.18 -6.48
C GLY A 42 10.06 -10.20 -6.18
N THR A 43 9.61 -10.93 -5.16
CA THR A 43 8.19 -10.98 -4.76
C THR A 43 7.80 -9.92 -3.72
N GLN A 44 8.70 -8.98 -3.41
CA GLN A 44 8.46 -8.00 -2.35
C GLN A 44 7.20 -7.17 -2.59
N ILE A 45 6.37 -7.09 -1.56
CA ILE A 45 5.10 -6.38 -1.58
C ILE A 45 4.82 -5.78 -0.20
N ALA A 46 4.33 -4.55 -0.18
CA ALA A 46 4.01 -3.82 1.04
C ALA A 46 2.66 -3.14 0.83
N ALA A 47 1.70 -3.44 1.71
CA ALA A 47 0.42 -2.74 1.70
C ALA A 47 0.60 -1.27 2.13
N MET A 48 -0.38 -0.44 1.78
CA MET A 48 -0.51 0.90 2.34
C MET A 48 -0.91 0.75 3.81
N ARG A 49 -0.14 1.32 4.74
CA ARG A 49 -0.41 1.15 6.18
C ARG A 49 -0.40 2.48 6.92
N SER A 50 -1.30 2.58 7.88
CA SER A 50 -1.48 3.69 8.81
C SER A 50 -2.00 3.13 10.13
N LEU A 51 -1.71 3.79 11.26
CA LEU A 51 -2.30 3.45 12.56
C LEU A 51 -3.68 4.08 12.75
N HIS A 52 -4.22 4.75 11.73
CA HIS A 52 -5.59 5.27 11.75
C HIS A 52 -6.58 4.15 11.41
N ASP A 53 -7.63 4.05 12.21
CA ASP A 53 -8.73 3.13 11.96
C ASP A 53 -9.46 3.50 10.66
N GLY A 54 -9.80 2.47 9.88
CA GLY A 54 -10.64 2.60 8.68
C GLY A 54 -9.91 2.96 7.39
N GLY A 55 -8.62 3.32 7.41
CA GLY A 55 -7.87 3.57 6.18
C GLY A 55 -6.58 4.37 6.29
N VAL A 56 -6.15 4.93 5.16
CA VAL A 56 -4.89 5.67 4.99
C VAL A 56 -5.14 7.04 4.37
N GLN A 57 -4.38 8.05 4.82
CA GLN A 57 -4.32 9.33 4.12
C GLN A 57 -3.21 9.27 3.07
N VAL A 58 -3.53 9.67 1.84
CA VAL A 58 -2.59 9.66 0.72
C VAL A 58 -2.49 11.04 0.11
N CYS A 59 -1.30 11.39 -0.35
CA CYS A 59 -1.07 12.56 -1.19
C CYS A 59 -0.82 12.08 -2.62
N LEU A 60 -1.55 12.65 -3.58
CA LEU A 60 -1.36 12.41 -4.99
C LEU A 60 -0.28 13.33 -5.56
N VAL A 61 0.24 13.00 -6.74
CA VAL A 61 1.32 13.76 -7.39
C VAL A 61 0.92 15.21 -7.71
N ASP A 62 -0.37 15.49 -7.87
CA ASP A 62 -0.91 16.83 -8.05
C ASP A 62 -1.03 17.65 -6.76
N GLY A 63 -0.60 17.08 -5.62
CA GLY A 63 -0.65 17.70 -4.30
C GLY A 63 -1.99 17.59 -3.59
N SER A 64 -3.00 16.94 -4.19
CA SER A 64 -4.27 16.69 -3.51
C SER A 64 -4.13 15.56 -2.50
N CYS A 65 -4.74 15.72 -1.32
CA CYS A 65 -4.80 14.69 -0.30
C CYS A 65 -6.16 14.02 -0.31
N ARG A 66 -6.19 12.68 -0.20
CA ARG A 66 -7.41 11.88 -0.15
C ARG A 66 -7.31 10.82 0.94
N PHE A 67 -8.45 10.48 1.52
CA PHE A 67 -8.56 9.34 2.42
C PHE A 67 -8.98 8.11 1.62
N ILE A 68 -8.21 7.03 1.71
CA ILE A 68 -8.55 5.75 1.09
C ILE A 68 -8.94 4.77 2.19
N SER A 69 -10.17 4.26 2.12
CA SER A 69 -10.68 3.29 3.10
C SER A 69 -9.98 1.93 2.97
N GLU A 70 -9.78 1.24 4.08
CA GLU A 70 -9.35 -0.17 4.10
C GLU A 70 -10.36 -1.13 3.47
N ASN A 71 -11.61 -0.69 3.30
CA ASN A 71 -12.68 -1.43 2.62
C ASN A 71 -12.82 -1.10 1.12
N ILE A 72 -11.89 -0.32 0.54
CA ILE A 72 -11.89 -0.01 -0.89
C ILE A 72 -11.89 -1.30 -1.74
N SER A 73 -12.60 -1.28 -2.86
CA SER A 73 -12.52 -2.37 -3.84
C SER A 73 -11.08 -2.55 -4.32
N GLN A 74 -10.57 -3.78 -4.24
CA GLN A 74 -9.21 -4.10 -4.68
C GLN A 74 -8.98 -3.77 -6.15
N THR A 75 -10.01 -3.90 -6.99
CA THR A 75 -9.95 -3.51 -8.42
C THR A 75 -9.76 -2.01 -8.58
N ILE A 76 -10.49 -1.20 -7.81
CA ILE A 76 -10.36 0.27 -7.84
C ILE A 76 -8.97 0.69 -7.36
N LEU A 77 -8.49 0.08 -6.28
CA LEU A 77 -7.17 0.40 -5.73
C LEU A 77 -6.04 0.05 -6.72
N GLN A 78 -6.11 -1.11 -7.38
CA GLN A 78 -5.14 -1.49 -8.41
C GLN A 78 -5.17 -0.56 -9.62
N ALA A 79 -6.37 -0.15 -10.02
CA ALA A 79 -6.56 0.83 -11.08
C ALA A 79 -5.92 2.20 -10.71
N LEU A 80 -6.03 2.65 -9.46
CA LEU A 80 -5.35 3.86 -8.97
C LEU A 80 -3.81 3.73 -8.97
N GLY A 81 -3.28 2.52 -8.73
CA GLY A 81 -1.85 2.26 -8.67
C GLY A 81 -1.18 2.04 -10.03
N THR A 82 -1.94 1.86 -11.11
CA THR A 82 -1.39 1.56 -12.43
C THR A 82 -1.39 2.77 -13.36
N ARG A 83 -0.29 2.98 -14.08
CA ARG A 83 -0.25 3.96 -15.18
C ARG A 83 -0.89 3.46 -16.47
N SER A 84 -1.12 2.15 -16.58
CA SER A 84 -1.47 1.49 -17.84
C SER A 84 -2.96 1.58 -18.17
N GLY A 85 -3.82 1.82 -17.17
CA GLY A 85 -5.27 1.74 -17.33
C GLY A 85 -5.91 2.94 -18.04
N ARG A 86 -5.27 4.13 -18.03
CA ARG A 86 -5.89 5.41 -18.46
C ARG A 86 -7.30 5.61 -17.86
N GLU A 87 -7.58 4.98 -16.73
CA GLU A 87 -8.91 4.95 -16.12
C GLU A 87 -9.19 6.29 -15.46
N VAL A 88 -10.33 6.89 -15.80
CA VAL A 88 -10.91 7.95 -14.97
C VAL A 88 -11.68 7.27 -13.86
N ILE A 89 -11.03 7.12 -12.71
CA ILE A 89 -11.63 6.50 -11.54
C ILE A 89 -12.35 7.60 -10.77
N ASP A 90 -13.67 7.52 -10.75
CA ASP A 90 -14.51 8.40 -9.94
C ASP A 90 -14.83 7.73 -8.59
N ASN A 91 -14.99 8.56 -7.54
CA ASN A 91 -15.35 8.17 -6.17
C ASN A 91 -14.56 6.98 -5.58
N PHE A 92 -13.44 7.30 -4.93
CA PHE A 92 -12.56 6.34 -4.22
C PHE A 92 -12.05 6.91 -2.89
#